data_AF-A0AAU5TZL9-F1
#
_entry.id   AF-A0AAU5TZL9-F1
#
_cell.length_a   1.000
_cell.length_b   1.000
_cell.length_c   1.000
_cell.angle_alpha   90.00
_cell.angle_beta   90.00
_cell.angle_gamma   90.00
#
_symmetry.space_group_name_H-M   'P 1'
#
loop_
_entity.id
_entity.type
_entity.pdbx_description
1 polymer ?
#
loop_
_entity_poly.entity_id
_entity_poly.type
_entity_poly.pdbx_seq_one_letter_code
_entity_poly.pdbx_strand_id
1 'polypeptide(L)'
;MDSQQRKARTGRLAFVAVAVAASAALAAGPGFAAGVVRATDPPAPTPASPTEPTEPTEPAVPAVPSVPETPAPAIDPEPKPAAQAPAFGAYLDYGPRGVARMAELSRWLGGAQLRVGHTYLPGDRWSNIEGAPGFLNVWADWRNQRTDRMLVLNVPMLERNEDHVSDAEVRLLLRRGAAGQFDGHFRRLAERLVELDVPDTVIVLGWEMNGITYTHRCGPDPEAWKKYWNRIVTTMRSVPGQKFRFDFTPSRGRDSIAWTKCYPGDDTVDVIGMDSYDQPEGLSFDEQVKEPYGLQEHVDFAKAHGKAISYPEWGLFRNGDNAEYMRRMLAWMDEHKPLYNTLTDYCPHGVWQCEDNPKASDVYRSILFGRTPDEPTPEPTPVDPTPEPTPDPTPTTPPNCSPMDLGEWVEYWIGGKLCMRFDWWSRSR
;
A
#
# COMPACT_ATOMS: atom_id res chain seq x y z
N MET A 1 61.22 48.50 10.41
CA MET A 1 61.79 47.21 10.87
C MET A 1 61.09 46.85 12.16
N ASP A 2 60.56 45.62 12.22
CA ASP A 2 59.82 44.96 13.32
C ASP A 2 58.54 45.67 13.82
N SER A 3 57.42 45.01 14.13
CA SER A 3 57.21 43.67 14.68
C SER A 3 55.76 43.17 14.46
N GLN A 4 55.55 41.88 14.75
CA GLN A 4 54.47 40.97 14.36
C GLN A 4 53.15 41.03 15.17
N GLN A 5 52.09 40.57 14.48
CA GLN A 5 50.98 39.68 14.90
C GLN A 5 50.11 39.98 16.15
N ARG A 6 48.78 39.92 15.96
CA ARG A 6 47.90 38.97 16.70
C ARG A 6 46.50 38.79 16.08
N LYS A 7 45.98 37.57 16.32
CA LYS A 7 44.81 36.85 15.80
C LYS A 7 43.45 37.53 16.03
N ALA A 8 42.51 37.35 15.08
CA ALA A 8 41.09 37.67 15.24
C ALA A 8 40.28 36.40 15.58
N ARG A 9 39.37 36.53 16.55
CA ARG A 9 38.41 35.53 17.03
C ARG A 9 37.01 35.82 16.47
N THR A 10 36.28 34.72 16.27
CA THR A 10 34.85 34.52 15.99
C THR A 10 33.88 35.37 16.83
N GLY A 11 32.81 35.87 16.21
CA GLY A 11 31.66 36.49 16.87
C GLY A 11 30.38 35.67 16.70
N ARG A 12 29.71 35.35 17.82
CA ARG A 12 28.31 34.91 17.93
C ARG A 12 27.43 36.15 18.13
N LEU A 13 26.27 36.20 17.49
CA LEU A 13 25.23 37.22 17.71
C LEU A 13 24.08 36.62 18.53
N ALA A 14 23.66 37.36 19.55
CA ALA A 14 22.49 37.12 20.39
C ALA A 14 21.53 38.31 20.25
N PHE A 15 20.22 38.07 20.19
CA PHE A 15 19.17 39.07 20.39
C PHE A 15 18.00 38.38 21.12
N VAL A 16 17.84 38.62 22.43
CA VAL A 16 16.97 39.63 23.11
C VAL A 16 15.50 39.19 23.18
N ALA A 17 15.08 38.87 24.41
CA ALA A 17 13.70 38.66 24.82
C ALA A 17 13.17 39.92 25.52
N VAL A 18 11.92 40.30 25.27
CA VAL A 18 11.16 41.25 26.08
C VAL A 18 9.75 40.69 26.29
N ALA A 19 9.36 40.59 27.56
CA ALA A 19 8.03 40.23 28.03
C ALA A 19 7.31 41.49 28.53
N VAL A 20 5.99 41.58 28.33
CA VAL A 20 5.09 42.43 29.13
C VAL A 20 3.81 41.64 29.39
N ALA A 21 3.45 41.53 30.67
CA ALA A 21 2.22 40.96 31.18
C ALA A 21 1.22 42.06 31.53
N ALA A 22 -0.08 41.77 31.38
CA ALA A 22 -1.15 42.45 32.11
C ALA A 22 -2.34 41.50 32.28
N SER A 23 -2.72 41.28 33.53
CA SER A 23 -3.83 40.44 33.98
C SER A 23 -5.06 41.30 34.31
N ALA A 24 -6.26 40.78 34.09
CA ALA A 24 -7.44 41.11 34.87
C ALA A 24 -8.38 39.88 34.93
N ALA A 25 -8.85 39.59 36.13
CA ALA A 25 -9.62 38.41 36.52
C ALA A 25 -11.02 38.79 37.02
N LEU A 26 -11.82 37.75 37.30
CA LEU A 26 -13.10 37.63 38.04
C LEU A 26 -14.35 37.49 37.15
N ALA A 27 -15.32 36.59 37.40
CA ALA A 27 -15.47 35.52 38.39
C ALA A 27 -16.72 34.66 38.06
N ALA A 28 -16.78 33.48 38.70
CA ALA A 28 -17.96 32.75 39.20
C ALA A 28 -18.76 31.80 38.27
N GLY A 29 -18.49 30.49 38.45
CA GLY A 29 -19.47 29.59 39.09
C GLY A 29 -20.20 28.56 38.20
N PRO A 30 -20.56 27.36 38.74
CA PRO A 30 -20.49 26.09 38.01
C PRO A 30 -21.85 25.45 37.70
N GLY A 31 -21.85 24.47 36.79
CA GLY A 31 -23.01 23.61 36.52
C GLY A 31 -22.60 22.23 36.03
N PHE A 32 -22.20 21.36 36.96
CA PHE A 32 -22.21 19.91 36.78
C PHE A 32 -23.67 19.43 36.81
N ALA A 33 -24.07 18.59 35.85
CA ALA A 33 -25.17 17.67 36.03
C ALA A 33 -24.82 16.34 35.35
N ALA A 34 -24.32 15.41 36.17
CA ALA A 34 -24.36 13.99 35.89
C ALA A 34 -25.82 13.52 36.00
N GLY A 35 -26.30 12.79 35.00
CA GLY A 35 -27.58 12.10 35.04
C GLY A 35 -27.39 10.65 34.61
N VAL A 36 -27.20 9.76 35.58
CA VAL A 36 -27.37 8.31 35.41
C VAL A 36 -28.77 7.96 35.88
N VAL A 37 -29.60 7.39 34.99
CA VAL A 37 -30.75 6.57 35.39
C VAL A 37 -30.73 5.31 34.53
N ARG A 38 -30.70 4.15 35.20
CA ARG A 38 -30.83 2.82 34.61
C ARG A 38 -32.31 2.43 34.54
N ALA A 39 -32.66 1.80 33.42
CA ALA A 39 -33.67 0.76 33.15
C ALA A 39 -34.88 0.62 34.09
N THR A 40 -36.09 0.77 33.52
CA THR A 40 -37.09 -0.29 33.25
C THR A 40 -38.45 0.35 33.00
N ASP A 41 -39.02 0.21 31.79
CA ASP A 41 -40.44 -0.15 31.59
C ASP A 41 -40.83 -0.31 30.08
N PRO A 42 -41.84 -1.14 29.76
CA PRO A 42 -41.98 -1.88 28.50
C PRO A 42 -42.68 -1.12 27.35
N PRO A 43 -42.58 -1.60 26.09
CA PRO A 43 -43.27 -0.99 24.95
C PRO A 43 -44.78 -1.27 25.00
N ALA A 44 -45.58 -0.21 24.84
CA ALA A 44 -47.03 -0.26 24.68
C ALA A 44 -47.42 -0.57 23.21
N PRO A 45 -48.65 -1.07 22.94
CA PRO A 45 -48.91 -2.03 21.87
C PRO A 45 -49.22 -1.41 20.50
N THR A 46 -48.96 -2.22 19.47
CA THR A 46 -49.35 -2.02 18.06
C THR A 46 -50.87 -1.92 17.91
N PRO A 47 -51.42 -0.89 17.25
CA PRO A 47 -52.81 -0.88 16.82
C PRO A 47 -53.02 -1.79 15.60
N ALA A 48 -53.99 -2.69 15.71
CA ALA A 48 -54.46 -3.57 14.64
C ALA A 48 -55.15 -2.79 13.50
N SER A 49 -55.00 -3.32 12.27
CA SER A 49 -55.66 -2.85 11.05
C SER A 49 -57.19 -2.84 11.15
N PRO A 50 -57.88 -1.88 10.50
CA PRO A 50 -59.28 -2.01 10.14
C PRO A 50 -59.42 -2.76 8.80
N THR A 51 -60.31 -3.74 8.80
CA THR A 51 -60.82 -4.47 7.63
C THR A 51 -61.80 -3.60 6.84
N GLU A 52 -61.69 -3.58 5.51
CA GLU A 52 -62.72 -3.07 4.59
C GLU A 52 -63.02 -4.11 3.48
N PRO A 53 -64.19 -4.04 2.82
CA PRO A 53 -65.00 -5.21 2.50
C PRO A 53 -64.76 -5.80 1.11
N THR A 54 -65.18 -7.06 0.99
CA THR A 54 -65.17 -7.91 -0.19
C THR A 54 -66.21 -7.45 -1.24
N GLU A 55 -65.81 -7.41 -2.51
CA GLU A 55 -66.69 -7.38 -3.69
C GLU A 55 -66.14 -8.34 -4.78
N PRO A 56 -66.94 -8.73 -5.80
CA PRO A 56 -67.23 -10.13 -6.07
C PRO A 56 -66.43 -10.75 -7.22
N THR A 57 -66.44 -12.08 -7.24
CA THR A 57 -65.83 -12.99 -8.22
C THR A 57 -66.40 -12.85 -9.63
N GLU A 58 -65.52 -12.73 -10.63
CA GLU A 58 -65.78 -12.98 -12.07
C GLU A 58 -64.83 -14.08 -12.62
N PRO A 59 -65.14 -14.73 -13.75
CA PRO A 59 -64.98 -16.18 -13.90
C PRO A 59 -63.66 -16.62 -14.54
N ALA A 60 -63.31 -17.87 -14.28
CA ALA A 60 -62.13 -18.54 -14.84
C ALA A 60 -62.13 -18.58 -16.38
N VAL A 61 -61.01 -18.11 -16.96
CA VAL A 61 -60.68 -18.24 -18.39
C VAL A 61 -59.88 -19.54 -18.61
N PRO A 62 -60.11 -20.33 -19.69
CA PRO A 62 -59.50 -21.64 -19.85
C PRO A 62 -58.00 -21.59 -20.18
N ALA A 63 -57.25 -22.55 -19.64
CA ALA A 63 -55.82 -22.73 -19.90
C ALA A 63 -55.51 -22.98 -21.38
N VAL A 64 -54.54 -22.23 -21.91
CA VAL A 64 -53.94 -22.44 -23.24
C VAL A 64 -52.89 -23.57 -23.13
N PRO A 65 -52.81 -24.53 -24.07
CA PRO A 65 -51.81 -25.60 -24.01
C PRO A 65 -50.39 -25.06 -24.20
N SER A 66 -49.48 -25.49 -23.33
CA SER A 66 -48.05 -25.21 -23.37
C SER A 66 -47.39 -25.85 -24.60
N VAL A 67 -46.65 -25.03 -25.36
CA VAL A 67 -45.77 -25.48 -26.45
C VAL A 67 -44.52 -26.13 -25.82
N PRO A 68 -43.99 -27.24 -26.33
CA PRO A 68 -42.77 -27.84 -25.80
C PRO A 68 -41.57 -26.93 -26.07
N GLU A 69 -40.88 -26.48 -25.02
CA GLU A 69 -39.59 -25.79 -25.14
C GLU A 69 -38.52 -26.77 -25.65
N THR A 70 -37.93 -26.43 -26.79
CA THR A 70 -36.69 -27.04 -27.28
C THR A 70 -35.57 -26.77 -26.27
N PRO A 71 -34.76 -27.78 -25.87
CA PRO A 71 -33.64 -27.54 -24.96
C PRO A 71 -32.64 -26.57 -25.57
N ALA A 72 -32.33 -25.48 -24.86
CA ALA A 72 -31.27 -24.58 -25.24
C ALA A 72 -29.92 -25.34 -25.26
N PRO A 73 -29.06 -25.11 -26.27
CA PRO A 73 -27.74 -25.73 -26.29
C PRO A 73 -26.93 -25.27 -25.07
N ALA A 74 -26.33 -26.22 -24.36
CA ALA A 74 -25.39 -25.94 -23.30
C ALA A 74 -24.24 -25.09 -23.85
N ILE A 75 -24.13 -23.86 -23.35
CA ILE A 75 -22.99 -23.00 -23.62
C ILE A 75 -21.86 -23.55 -22.74
N ASP A 76 -20.85 -24.14 -23.37
CA ASP A 76 -19.62 -24.50 -22.68
C ASP A 76 -19.06 -23.26 -21.98
N PRO A 77 -18.60 -23.35 -20.72
CA PRO A 77 -17.98 -22.21 -20.06
C PRO A 77 -16.78 -21.76 -20.87
N GLU A 78 -16.79 -20.47 -21.22
CA GLU A 78 -15.71 -19.79 -21.92
C GLU A 78 -14.37 -20.12 -21.23
N PRO A 79 -13.32 -20.51 -21.97
CA PRO A 79 -12.05 -20.85 -21.36
C PRO A 79 -11.54 -19.64 -20.59
N LYS A 80 -11.36 -19.82 -19.27
CA LYS A 80 -10.80 -18.82 -18.37
C LYS A 80 -9.51 -18.26 -19.02
N PRO A 81 -9.40 -16.94 -19.27
CA PRO A 81 -8.18 -16.36 -19.82
C PRO A 81 -6.99 -16.84 -19.00
N ALA A 82 -5.93 -17.29 -19.67
CA ALA A 82 -4.67 -17.62 -19.00
C ALA A 82 -4.31 -16.44 -18.08
N ALA A 83 -3.91 -16.75 -16.84
CA ALA A 83 -3.59 -15.73 -15.86
C ALA A 83 -2.41 -14.89 -16.38
N GLN A 84 -2.70 -13.71 -16.92
CA GLN A 84 -1.68 -12.79 -17.38
C GLN A 84 -0.82 -12.37 -16.20
N ALA A 85 0.47 -12.17 -16.44
CA ALA A 85 1.34 -11.54 -15.46
C ALA A 85 0.74 -10.20 -15.00
N PRO A 86 0.95 -9.79 -13.73
CA PRO A 86 0.61 -8.45 -13.27
C PRO A 86 1.13 -7.35 -14.20
N ALA A 87 0.38 -6.26 -14.38
CA ALA A 87 0.93 -5.10 -15.06
C ALA A 87 2.04 -4.50 -14.19
N PHE A 88 3.15 -4.09 -14.79
CA PHE A 88 4.22 -3.44 -14.04
C PHE A 88 4.77 -2.21 -14.76
N GLY A 89 5.37 -1.33 -13.99
CA GLY A 89 5.99 -0.09 -14.43
C GLY A 89 6.92 0.48 -13.36
N ALA A 90 7.17 1.78 -13.45
CA ALA A 90 7.95 2.50 -12.45
C ALA A 90 7.52 3.97 -12.40
N TYR A 91 7.71 4.60 -11.24
CA TYR A 91 7.77 6.05 -11.14
C TYR A 91 9.18 6.52 -11.50
N LEU A 92 9.29 7.28 -12.59
CA LEU A 92 10.59 7.70 -13.17
C LEU A 92 10.81 9.22 -13.21
N ASP A 93 9.76 10.00 -12.96
CA ASP A 93 9.66 11.48 -12.85
C ASP A 93 8.19 11.84 -13.19
N TYR A 94 7.67 12.95 -12.64
CA TYR A 94 6.27 13.30 -12.87
C TYR A 94 5.96 13.73 -14.32
N GLY A 95 6.95 14.30 -15.03
CA GLY A 95 6.75 15.00 -16.30
C GLY A 95 7.21 14.22 -17.54
N PRO A 96 7.49 14.93 -18.65
CA PRO A 96 7.98 14.32 -19.90
C PRO A 96 9.25 13.48 -19.76
N ARG A 97 10.08 13.76 -18.76
CA ARG A 97 11.27 12.93 -18.47
C ARG A 97 10.87 11.53 -18.02
N GLY A 98 9.80 11.39 -17.24
CA GLY A 98 9.30 10.10 -16.81
C GLY A 98 8.88 9.24 -18.00
N VAL A 99 8.13 9.83 -18.94
CA VAL A 99 7.71 9.16 -20.18
C VAL A 99 8.90 8.72 -21.03
N ALA A 100 9.91 9.58 -21.21
CA ALA A 100 11.13 9.22 -21.94
C ALA A 100 11.88 8.05 -21.27
N ARG A 101 11.97 8.09 -19.94
CA ARG A 101 12.62 7.08 -19.12
C ARG A 101 11.91 5.73 -19.15
N MET A 102 10.60 5.67 -19.41
CA MET A 102 9.90 4.38 -19.59
C MET A 102 10.53 3.56 -20.73
N ALA A 103 10.90 4.21 -21.84
CA ALA A 103 11.56 3.53 -22.96
C ALA A 103 13.01 3.13 -22.61
N GLU A 104 13.70 3.91 -21.79
CA GLU A 104 15.05 3.61 -21.31
C GLU A 104 15.07 2.44 -20.34
N LEU A 105 14.17 2.43 -19.35
CA LEU A 105 13.99 1.33 -18.41
C LEU A 105 13.61 0.04 -19.14
N SER A 106 12.69 0.10 -20.10
CA SER A 106 12.35 -1.05 -20.94
C SER A 106 13.57 -1.63 -21.67
N ARG A 107 14.44 -0.78 -22.25
CA ARG A 107 15.70 -1.23 -22.87
C ARG A 107 16.67 -1.84 -21.86
N TRP A 108 16.81 -1.25 -20.68
CA TRP A 108 17.67 -1.77 -19.62
C TRP A 108 17.19 -3.17 -19.17
N LEU A 109 15.87 -3.38 -19.12
CA LEU A 109 15.20 -4.66 -18.89
C LEU A 109 15.11 -5.55 -20.15
N GLY A 110 15.97 -5.39 -21.15
CA GLY A 110 16.01 -6.31 -22.29
C GLY A 110 14.79 -6.24 -23.22
N GLY A 111 14.10 -5.10 -23.25
CA GLY A 111 12.88 -4.91 -24.04
C GLY A 111 11.59 -5.33 -23.33
N ALA A 112 11.63 -5.50 -22.00
CA ALA A 112 10.43 -5.82 -21.23
C ALA A 112 9.31 -4.78 -21.43
N GLN A 113 8.08 -5.26 -21.51
CA GLN A 113 6.92 -4.42 -21.84
C GLN A 113 6.33 -3.80 -20.58
N LEU A 114 6.74 -2.56 -20.29
CA LEU A 114 6.14 -1.76 -19.22
C LEU A 114 4.70 -1.37 -19.60
N ARG A 115 3.76 -1.75 -18.75
CA ARG A 115 2.32 -1.51 -18.96
C ARG A 115 1.75 -0.44 -18.03
N VAL A 116 2.48 -0.02 -17.00
CA VAL A 116 1.99 0.98 -16.03
C VAL A 116 2.81 2.25 -16.14
N GLY A 117 2.16 3.34 -16.53
CA GLY A 117 2.72 4.69 -16.42
C GLY A 117 2.24 5.31 -15.12
N HIS A 118 3.15 5.62 -14.20
CA HIS A 118 2.81 6.14 -12.88
C HIS A 118 3.41 7.52 -12.66
N THR A 119 2.57 8.44 -12.19
CA THR A 119 2.94 9.84 -11.95
C THR A 119 2.09 10.47 -10.85
N TYR A 120 2.48 11.67 -10.40
CA TYR A 120 1.89 12.41 -9.29
C TYR A 120 1.46 13.79 -9.75
N LEU A 121 0.29 14.23 -9.28
CA LEU A 121 -0.05 15.65 -9.34
C LEU A 121 0.67 16.42 -8.22
N PRO A 122 1.28 17.58 -8.51
CA PRO A 122 1.78 18.45 -7.47
C PRO A 122 0.65 18.94 -6.57
N GLY A 123 0.84 18.83 -5.26
CA GLY A 123 -0.15 19.15 -4.24
C GLY A 123 0.04 20.52 -3.58
N ASP A 124 0.91 21.38 -4.08
CA ASP A 124 1.20 22.71 -3.50
C ASP A 124 0.01 23.68 -3.62
N ARG A 125 -0.79 23.57 -4.68
CA ARG A 125 -1.96 24.42 -4.95
C ARG A 125 -3.07 23.67 -5.68
N TRP A 126 -4.32 24.11 -5.50
CA TRP A 126 -5.48 23.50 -6.17
C TRP A 126 -5.35 23.38 -7.68
N SER A 127 -4.85 24.41 -8.37
CA SER A 127 -4.71 24.37 -9.82
C SER A 127 -3.76 23.26 -10.31
N ASN A 128 -2.81 22.83 -9.47
CA ASN A 128 -1.95 21.70 -9.81
C ASN A 128 -2.65 20.36 -9.61
N ILE A 129 -3.49 20.22 -8.58
CA ILE A 129 -4.38 19.08 -8.38
C ILE A 129 -5.44 18.98 -9.49
N GLU A 130 -5.83 20.11 -10.10
CA GLU A 130 -6.69 20.11 -11.29
C GLU A 130 -5.95 19.66 -12.57
N GLY A 131 -4.63 19.45 -12.52
CA GLY A 131 -3.80 19.04 -13.66
C GLY A 131 -3.31 20.20 -14.54
N ALA A 132 -3.24 21.44 -14.03
CA ALA A 132 -2.78 22.59 -14.81
C ALA A 132 -1.31 22.53 -15.31
N PRO A 133 -0.35 21.87 -14.63
CA PRO A 133 1.04 21.77 -15.09
C PRO A 133 1.27 21.11 -16.45
N GLY A 134 0.21 20.69 -17.15
CA GLY A 134 0.22 20.32 -18.56
C GLY A 134 0.80 18.94 -18.86
N PHE A 135 1.63 18.37 -18.00
CA PHE A 135 2.33 17.10 -18.23
C PHE A 135 1.41 15.87 -18.35
N LEU A 136 0.13 15.96 -18.00
CA LEU A 136 -0.80 14.86 -18.20
C LEU A 136 -0.96 14.48 -19.68
N ASN A 137 -0.73 15.43 -20.61
CA ASN A 137 -0.82 15.15 -22.04
C ASN A 137 0.19 14.08 -22.50
N VAL A 138 1.45 14.16 -22.07
CA VAL A 138 2.50 13.22 -22.49
C VAL A 138 2.27 11.83 -21.90
N TRP A 139 1.69 11.75 -20.71
CA TRP A 139 1.31 10.48 -20.11
C TRP A 139 0.06 9.88 -20.77
N ALA A 140 -0.91 10.72 -21.13
CA ALA A 140 -2.07 10.32 -21.90
C ALA A 140 -1.68 9.76 -23.27
N ASP A 141 -0.81 10.47 -24.00
CA ASP A 141 -0.24 9.99 -25.27
C ASP A 141 0.48 8.65 -25.09
N TRP A 142 1.28 8.50 -24.03
CA TRP A 142 1.97 7.24 -23.73
C TRP A 142 0.99 6.10 -23.46
N ARG A 143 -0.06 6.31 -22.65
CA ARG A 143 -1.09 5.31 -22.38
C ARG A 143 -1.80 4.95 -23.68
N ASN A 144 -2.21 5.92 -24.48
CA ASN A 144 -3.05 5.74 -25.67
C ASN A 144 -2.34 5.06 -26.84
N GLN A 145 -1.02 4.94 -26.82
CA GLN A 145 -0.26 4.16 -27.81
C GLN A 145 -0.60 2.65 -27.77
N ARG A 146 -1.07 2.11 -26.64
CA ARG A 146 -1.42 0.69 -26.51
C ARG A 146 -2.59 0.48 -25.55
N THR A 147 -3.54 -0.36 -25.93
CA THR A 147 -4.76 -0.61 -25.14
C THR A 147 -4.52 -1.42 -23.86
N ASP A 148 -3.37 -2.07 -23.73
CA ASP A 148 -2.98 -2.84 -22.55
C ASP A 148 -2.17 -2.00 -21.54
N ARG A 149 -1.96 -0.70 -21.81
CA ARG A 149 -1.32 0.23 -20.88
C ARG A 149 -2.33 0.84 -19.92
N MET A 150 -1.84 1.13 -18.73
CA MET A 150 -2.55 1.78 -17.64
C MET A 150 -1.86 3.09 -17.30
N LEU A 151 -2.66 4.14 -17.08
CA LEU A 151 -2.19 5.35 -16.40
C LEU A 151 -2.62 5.25 -14.93
N VAL A 152 -1.65 5.37 -14.03
CA VAL A 152 -1.83 5.44 -12.58
C VAL A 152 -1.43 6.83 -12.14
N LEU A 153 -2.34 7.52 -11.45
CA LEU A 153 -2.17 8.91 -11.06
C LEU A 153 -2.40 9.08 -9.57
N ASN A 154 -1.36 9.48 -8.84
CA ASN A 154 -1.48 9.89 -7.45
C ASN A 154 -2.07 11.30 -7.38
N VAL A 155 -3.18 11.45 -6.65
CA VAL A 155 -3.96 12.68 -6.56
C VAL A 155 -4.10 13.11 -5.09
N PRO A 156 -3.52 14.27 -4.69
CA PRO A 156 -3.72 14.79 -3.35
C PRO A 156 -5.18 15.12 -3.09
N MET A 157 -5.68 14.87 -1.87
CA MET A 157 -7.03 15.31 -1.50
C MET A 157 -7.08 16.77 -1.07
N LEU A 158 -5.94 17.38 -0.73
CA LEU A 158 -5.84 18.76 -0.27
C LEU A 158 -4.60 19.41 -0.88
N GLU A 159 -4.69 20.71 -1.17
CA GLU A 159 -3.50 21.51 -1.49
C GLU A 159 -2.61 21.70 -0.25
N ARG A 160 -1.44 22.34 -0.44
CA ARG A 160 -0.40 22.44 0.59
C ARG A 160 -0.04 21.06 1.13
N ASN A 161 0.01 20.07 0.24
CA ASN A 161 -0.02 18.67 0.61
C ASN A 161 1.19 18.26 1.48
N GLU A 162 2.32 18.95 1.33
CA GLU A 162 3.56 18.67 2.05
C GLU A 162 4.02 19.85 2.94
N ASP A 163 3.15 20.84 3.19
CA ASP A 163 3.48 22.06 3.95
C ASP A 163 3.56 21.85 5.47
N HIS A 164 3.47 20.61 5.96
CA HIS A 164 3.44 20.27 7.39
C HIS A 164 2.32 21.00 8.17
N VAL A 165 1.12 21.02 7.59
CA VAL A 165 -0.07 21.64 8.19
C VAL A 165 -0.43 20.96 9.52
N SER A 166 -0.81 21.74 10.54
CA SER A 166 -1.16 21.22 11.88
C SER A 166 -2.42 20.34 11.88
N ASP A 167 -2.54 19.41 12.83
CA ASP A 167 -3.73 18.54 12.95
C ASP A 167 -5.05 19.31 13.14
N ALA A 168 -5.01 20.45 13.83
CA ALA A 168 -6.19 21.29 14.02
C ALA A 168 -6.67 21.87 12.68
N GLU A 169 -5.73 22.29 11.83
CA GLU A 169 -6.03 22.82 10.51
C GLU A 169 -6.42 21.71 9.53
N VAL A 170 -5.72 20.56 9.52
CA VAL A 170 -6.12 19.39 8.72
C VAL A 170 -7.54 18.94 9.09
N ARG A 171 -7.89 18.84 10.38
CA ARG A 171 -9.26 18.52 10.81
C ARG A 171 -10.29 19.48 10.23
N LEU A 172 -10.00 20.79 10.23
CA LEU A 172 -10.89 21.78 9.63
C LEU A 172 -11.00 21.59 8.11
N LEU A 173 -9.89 21.38 7.42
CA LEU A 173 -9.84 21.16 5.98
C LEU A 173 -10.62 19.89 5.57
N LEU A 174 -10.42 18.77 6.27
CA LEU A 174 -11.17 17.53 6.03
C LEU A 174 -12.68 17.75 6.20
N ARG A 175 -13.11 18.50 7.23
CA ARG A 175 -14.54 18.83 7.43
C ARG A 175 -15.10 19.72 6.32
N ARG A 176 -14.30 20.67 5.81
CA ARG A 176 -14.68 21.50 4.66
C ARG A 176 -14.80 20.67 3.39
N GLY A 177 -13.86 19.75 3.17
CA GLY A 177 -13.91 18.77 2.08
C GLY A 177 -15.14 17.86 2.18
N ALA A 178 -15.41 17.31 3.37
CA ALA A 178 -16.59 16.50 3.65
C ALA A 178 -17.92 17.27 3.46
N ALA A 179 -17.90 18.60 3.59
CA ALA A 179 -19.02 19.48 3.30
C ALA A 179 -19.18 19.80 1.79
N GLY A 180 -18.24 19.37 0.95
CA GLY A 180 -18.26 19.54 -0.50
C GLY A 180 -17.60 20.82 -1.01
N GLN A 181 -16.84 21.55 -0.16
CA GLN A 181 -16.26 22.84 -0.55
C GLN A 181 -15.21 22.72 -1.67
N PHE A 182 -14.63 21.54 -1.86
CA PHE A 182 -13.53 21.30 -2.81
C PHE A 182 -13.95 20.42 -4.00
N ASP A 183 -15.23 20.01 -4.09
CA ASP A 183 -15.75 19.11 -5.13
C ASP A 183 -15.41 19.62 -6.56
N GLY A 184 -15.44 20.94 -6.76
CA GLY A 184 -15.15 21.56 -8.05
C GLY A 184 -13.76 21.24 -8.61
N HIS A 185 -12.74 21.13 -7.75
CA HIS A 185 -11.36 20.82 -8.17
C HIS A 185 -11.26 19.40 -8.74
N PHE A 186 -11.93 18.44 -8.11
CA PHE A 186 -11.92 17.05 -8.57
C PHE A 186 -12.81 16.82 -9.79
N ARG A 187 -13.92 17.57 -9.92
CA ARG A 187 -14.68 17.60 -11.19
C ARG A 187 -13.79 18.08 -12.33
N ARG A 188 -13.04 19.16 -12.11
CA ARG A 188 -12.13 19.73 -13.12
C ARG A 188 -11.04 18.75 -13.53
N LEU A 189 -10.44 18.04 -12.58
CA LEU A 189 -9.47 16.99 -12.89
C LEU A 189 -10.12 15.86 -13.72
N ALA A 190 -11.29 15.38 -13.30
CA ALA A 190 -12.01 14.32 -14.00
C ALA A 190 -12.37 14.70 -15.44
N GLU A 191 -12.92 15.90 -15.67
CA GLU A 191 -13.18 16.45 -17.00
C GLU A 191 -11.90 16.45 -17.85
N ARG A 192 -10.79 16.93 -17.30
CA ARG A 192 -9.50 16.97 -17.99
C ARG A 192 -8.98 15.59 -18.38
N LEU A 193 -9.10 14.59 -17.52
CA LEU A 193 -8.67 13.22 -17.83
C LEU A 193 -9.52 12.60 -18.94
N VAL A 194 -10.82 12.89 -18.98
CA VAL A 194 -11.70 12.47 -20.08
C VAL A 194 -11.34 13.21 -21.37
N GLU A 195 -11.10 14.52 -21.33
CA GLU A 195 -10.67 15.34 -22.48
C GLU A 195 -9.32 14.89 -23.07
N LEU A 196 -8.46 14.27 -22.26
CA LEU A 196 -7.18 13.70 -22.67
C LEU A 196 -7.29 12.26 -23.19
N ASP A 197 -8.51 11.74 -23.40
CA ASP A 197 -8.76 10.36 -23.83
C ASP A 197 -8.14 9.30 -22.90
N VAL A 198 -8.03 9.59 -21.60
CA VAL A 198 -7.64 8.63 -20.55
C VAL A 198 -8.73 8.42 -19.49
N PRO A 199 -9.98 8.10 -19.91
CA PRO A 199 -11.11 7.99 -19.01
C PRO A 199 -11.00 6.84 -18.01
N ASP A 200 -10.10 5.87 -18.23
CA ASP A 200 -9.89 4.67 -17.42
C ASP A 200 -8.67 4.75 -16.49
N THR A 201 -8.17 5.98 -16.26
CA THR A 201 -7.08 6.25 -15.31
C THR A 201 -7.37 5.63 -13.94
N VAL A 202 -6.38 4.96 -13.35
CA VAL A 202 -6.42 4.52 -11.95
C VAL A 202 -5.97 5.68 -11.08
N ILE A 203 -6.84 6.11 -10.18
CA ILE A 203 -6.63 7.25 -9.30
C ILE A 203 -6.23 6.74 -7.92
N VAL A 204 -4.96 6.96 -7.55
CA VAL A 204 -4.46 6.73 -6.19
C VAL A 204 -4.75 8.00 -5.38
N LEU A 205 -5.97 8.11 -4.89
CA LEU A 205 -6.44 9.28 -4.16
C LEU A 205 -5.86 9.26 -2.75
N GLY A 206 -5.30 10.38 -2.27
CA GLY A 206 -4.93 10.54 -0.86
C GLY A 206 -4.05 9.41 -0.29
N TRP A 207 -3.05 8.96 -1.04
CA TRP A 207 -2.14 7.86 -0.69
C TRP A 207 -1.46 8.07 0.69
N GLU A 208 -1.03 6.98 1.32
CA GLU A 208 -0.35 6.98 2.61
C GLU A 208 -1.09 7.75 3.72
N MET A 209 -2.43 7.72 3.67
CA MET A 209 -3.27 8.49 4.59
C MET A 209 -3.09 8.11 6.06
N ASN A 210 -2.56 6.92 6.34
CA ASN A 210 -2.27 6.44 7.68
C ASN A 210 -1.04 7.09 8.32
N GLY A 211 -0.22 7.81 7.55
CA GLY A 211 0.93 8.56 8.06
C GLY A 211 0.62 9.98 8.50
N ILE A 212 1.69 10.77 8.67
CA ILE A 212 1.61 12.18 9.09
C ILE A 212 2.15 13.17 8.05
N THR A 213 2.80 12.68 7.01
CA THR A 213 3.51 13.49 6.00
C THR A 213 2.56 14.44 5.29
N TYR A 214 1.42 13.92 4.85
CA TYR A 214 0.52 14.64 3.96
C TYR A 214 -0.56 15.41 4.71
N THR A 215 -0.95 16.56 4.15
CA THR A 215 -2.08 17.36 4.63
C THR A 215 -3.40 16.59 4.48
N HIS A 216 -3.49 15.63 3.54
CA HIS A 216 -4.64 14.74 3.40
C HIS A 216 -4.67 13.55 4.38
N ARG A 217 -3.76 13.46 5.35
CA ARG A 217 -3.74 12.34 6.31
C ARG A 217 -5.09 12.15 7.02
N CYS A 218 -5.40 10.89 7.31
CA CYS A 218 -6.66 10.47 7.90
C CYS A 218 -6.76 10.78 9.40
N GLY A 219 -5.66 10.57 10.15
CA GLY A 219 -5.56 10.94 11.56
C GLY A 219 -5.29 12.43 11.71
N PRO A 220 -6.33 13.28 11.60
CA PRO A 220 -6.94 13.76 12.84
C PRO A 220 -8.46 13.60 12.90
N ASP A 221 -9.13 13.25 11.79
CA ASP A 221 -10.59 13.11 11.72
C ASP A 221 -11.01 12.05 10.68
N PRO A 222 -10.89 10.74 11.03
CA PRO A 222 -11.16 9.65 10.09
C PRO A 222 -12.58 9.66 9.50
N GLU A 223 -13.58 10.12 10.26
CA GLU A 223 -14.95 10.21 9.76
C GLU A 223 -15.10 11.31 8.70
N ALA A 224 -14.49 12.49 8.92
CA ALA A 224 -14.45 13.53 7.91
C ALA A 224 -13.62 13.09 6.69
N TRP A 225 -12.52 12.37 6.89
CA TRP A 225 -11.70 11.82 5.81
C TRP A 225 -12.49 10.87 4.91
N LYS A 226 -13.17 9.87 5.48
CA LYS A 226 -14.01 8.92 4.72
C LYS A 226 -15.13 9.62 3.96
N LYS A 227 -15.79 10.57 4.61
CA LYS A 227 -16.84 11.37 3.95
C LYS A 227 -16.29 12.21 2.80
N TYR A 228 -15.09 12.78 2.96
CA TYR A 228 -14.44 13.56 1.92
C TYR A 228 -13.97 12.69 0.75
N TRP A 229 -13.38 11.51 1.01
CA TRP A 229 -13.09 10.50 -0.02
C TRP A 229 -14.35 10.22 -0.87
N ASN A 230 -15.45 9.85 -0.20
CA ASN A 230 -16.69 9.50 -0.88
C ASN A 230 -17.23 10.66 -1.72
N ARG A 231 -17.08 11.91 -1.27
CA ARG A 231 -17.43 13.12 -2.03
C ARG A 231 -16.59 13.28 -3.29
N ILE A 232 -15.28 13.12 -3.19
CA ILE A 232 -14.35 13.21 -4.33
C ILE A 232 -14.72 12.16 -5.38
N VAL A 233 -14.80 10.89 -4.96
CA VAL A 233 -15.14 9.77 -5.86
C VAL A 233 -16.48 9.98 -6.54
N THR A 234 -17.52 10.35 -5.78
CA THR A 234 -18.86 10.64 -6.34
C THR A 234 -18.80 11.77 -7.38
N THR A 235 -18.05 12.83 -7.08
CA THR A 235 -17.91 13.97 -7.99
C THR A 235 -17.20 13.60 -9.27
N MET A 236 -16.08 12.89 -9.17
CA MET A 236 -15.33 12.44 -10.36
C MET A 236 -16.16 11.45 -11.19
N ARG A 237 -16.88 10.53 -10.54
CA ARG A 237 -17.76 9.57 -11.22
C ARG A 237 -18.98 10.21 -11.90
N SER A 238 -19.36 11.42 -11.52
CA SER A 238 -20.44 12.18 -12.17
C SER A 238 -20.07 12.74 -13.54
N VAL A 239 -18.78 12.79 -13.90
CA VAL A 239 -18.31 13.30 -15.18
C VAL A 239 -18.62 12.28 -16.30
N PRO A 240 -19.36 12.67 -17.36
CA PRO A 240 -19.67 11.76 -18.46
C PRO A 240 -18.41 11.20 -19.14
N GLY A 241 -18.46 9.92 -19.53
CA GLY A 241 -17.36 9.24 -20.22
C GLY A 241 -16.27 8.67 -19.30
N GLN A 242 -16.27 9.03 -18.01
CA GLN A 242 -15.31 8.49 -17.07
C GLN A 242 -15.50 6.98 -16.82
N LYS A 243 -14.40 6.29 -16.60
CA LYS A 243 -14.29 4.87 -16.22
C LYS A 243 -13.17 4.68 -15.18
N PHE A 244 -12.95 5.68 -14.34
CA PHE A 244 -11.86 5.69 -13.36
C PHE A 244 -12.04 4.56 -12.35
N ARG A 245 -10.90 4.05 -11.88
CA ARG A 245 -10.83 3.17 -10.72
C ARG A 245 -10.13 3.89 -9.59
N PHE A 246 -10.66 3.79 -8.38
CA PHE A 246 -10.11 4.43 -7.19
C PHE A 246 -9.33 3.41 -6.35
N ASP A 247 -8.06 3.70 -6.16
CA ASP A 247 -7.10 2.86 -5.44
C ASP A 247 -6.88 3.42 -4.03
N PHE A 248 -7.34 2.68 -3.01
CA PHE A 248 -7.16 3.02 -1.60
C PHE A 248 -5.82 2.46 -1.12
N THR A 249 -4.83 3.34 -0.99
CA THR A 249 -3.43 2.95 -0.79
C THR A 249 -2.85 3.54 0.49
N PRO A 250 -2.77 2.79 1.58
CA PRO A 250 -2.00 3.15 2.77
C PRO A 250 -0.50 2.81 2.62
N SER A 251 0.34 3.36 3.50
CA SER A 251 1.69 2.83 3.74
C SER A 251 1.61 1.51 4.51
N ARG A 252 2.54 0.58 4.26
CA ARG A 252 2.65 -0.68 4.99
C ARG A 252 2.78 -0.47 6.49
N GLY A 253 2.04 -1.28 7.24
CA GLY A 253 2.04 -1.28 8.70
C GLY A 253 1.08 -0.25 9.28
N ARG A 254 1.18 -0.05 10.59
CA ARG A 254 0.24 0.85 11.30
C ARG A 254 0.45 2.31 10.93
N ASP A 255 1.71 2.74 10.87
CA ASP A 255 2.10 4.15 10.92
C ASP A 255 1.39 4.88 12.10
N SER A 256 0.75 6.04 11.88
CA SER A 256 0.11 6.84 12.92
C SER A 256 -1.29 6.36 13.29
N ILE A 257 -2.01 5.72 12.36
CA ILE A 257 -3.35 5.17 12.56
C ILE A 257 -3.53 3.90 11.71
N ALA A 258 -4.11 2.86 12.30
CA ALA A 258 -4.51 1.66 11.56
C ALA A 258 -5.28 2.03 10.29
N TRP A 259 -4.74 1.73 9.10
CA TRP A 259 -5.30 2.20 7.83
C TRP A 259 -6.73 1.71 7.58
N THR A 260 -7.11 0.56 8.16
CA THR A 260 -8.49 0.04 8.10
C THR A 260 -9.51 0.99 8.74
N LYS A 261 -9.11 1.86 9.69
CA LYS A 261 -9.98 2.90 10.26
C LYS A 261 -10.30 4.02 9.27
N CYS A 262 -9.50 4.15 8.23
CA CYS A 262 -9.65 5.14 7.18
C CYS A 262 -10.42 4.57 5.98
N TYR A 263 -10.70 3.27 5.93
CA TYR A 263 -11.38 2.65 4.79
C TYR A 263 -12.79 3.26 4.59
N PRO A 264 -13.08 3.85 3.42
CA PRO A 264 -14.30 4.64 3.19
C PRO A 264 -15.52 3.80 2.78
N GLY A 265 -15.32 2.50 2.52
CA GLY A 265 -16.35 1.53 2.13
C GLY A 265 -16.20 1.04 0.68
N ASP A 266 -16.81 -0.10 0.38
CA ASP A 266 -16.63 -0.84 -0.89
C ASP A 266 -17.18 -0.10 -2.10
N ASP A 267 -18.17 0.78 -1.91
CA ASP A 267 -18.87 1.47 -3.00
C ASP A 267 -17.96 2.47 -3.73
N THR A 268 -16.92 2.97 -3.08
CA THR A 268 -16.04 4.05 -3.60
C THR A 268 -14.59 3.64 -3.70
N VAL A 269 -14.29 2.35 -3.49
CA VAL A 269 -12.96 1.77 -3.63
C VAL A 269 -13.01 0.63 -4.64
N ASP A 270 -12.20 0.71 -5.68
CA ASP A 270 -12.14 -0.30 -6.75
C ASP A 270 -10.93 -1.24 -6.57
N VAL A 271 -9.85 -0.74 -5.98
CA VAL A 271 -8.59 -1.45 -5.73
C VAL A 271 -8.11 -1.12 -4.32
N ILE A 272 -7.53 -2.10 -3.63
CA ILE A 272 -6.87 -1.87 -2.34
C ILE A 272 -5.38 -1.95 -2.58
N GLY A 273 -4.71 -0.81 -2.57
CA GLY A 273 -3.27 -0.72 -2.75
C GLY A 273 -2.51 -0.84 -1.45
N MET A 274 -1.18 -0.82 -1.57
CA MET A 274 -0.26 -0.66 -0.45
C MET A 274 1.05 -0.08 -0.96
N ASP A 275 1.55 0.96 -0.31
CA ASP A 275 2.90 1.46 -0.53
C ASP A 275 3.87 0.76 0.42
N SER A 276 4.91 0.11 -0.12
CA SER A 276 5.80 -0.77 0.65
C SER A 276 7.27 -0.59 0.31
N TYR A 277 8.02 -0.06 1.26
CA TYR A 277 9.48 0.06 1.22
C TYR A 277 10.13 -0.84 2.26
N ASP A 278 11.40 -1.22 2.10
CA ASP A 278 12.10 -2.04 3.11
C ASP A 278 12.54 -1.23 4.34
N GLN A 279 11.56 -0.93 5.17
CA GLN A 279 11.71 -0.15 6.40
C GLN A 279 10.79 -0.68 7.52
N PRO A 280 11.02 -0.34 8.80
CA PRO A 280 12.22 0.30 9.34
C PRO A 280 13.48 -0.55 9.15
N GLU A 281 14.62 0.03 9.50
CA GLU A 281 15.91 -0.67 9.44
C GLU A 281 15.85 -1.96 10.27
N GLY A 282 16.38 -3.06 9.71
CA GLY A 282 16.46 -4.38 10.34
C GLY A 282 15.19 -5.23 10.25
N LEU A 283 14.06 -4.70 9.78
CA LEU A 283 12.82 -5.48 9.64
C LEU A 283 12.90 -6.40 8.41
N SER A 284 12.89 -7.72 8.64
CA SER A 284 12.93 -8.72 7.57
C SER A 284 11.64 -8.75 6.75
N PHE A 285 11.69 -9.28 5.53
CA PHE A 285 10.49 -9.40 4.68
C PHE A 285 9.40 -10.25 5.36
N ASP A 286 9.78 -11.35 6.03
CA ASP A 286 8.82 -12.20 6.77
C ASP A 286 8.11 -11.45 7.90
N GLU A 287 8.79 -10.50 8.54
CA GLU A 287 8.18 -9.64 9.55
C GLU A 287 7.27 -8.57 8.90
N GLN A 288 7.67 -8.00 7.76
CA GLN A 288 6.83 -7.06 6.99
C GLN A 288 5.53 -7.70 6.49
N VAL A 289 5.54 -9.01 6.23
CA VAL A 289 4.34 -9.78 5.89
C VAL A 289 3.43 -9.95 7.12
N LYS A 290 4.01 -10.33 8.26
CA LYS A 290 3.27 -10.75 9.46
C LYS A 290 2.88 -9.62 10.41
N GLU A 291 3.50 -8.44 10.29
CA GLU A 291 3.20 -7.34 11.19
C GLU A 291 1.73 -6.90 11.06
N PRO A 292 1.16 -6.32 12.13
CA PRO A 292 -0.17 -5.73 12.05
C PRO A 292 -0.25 -4.68 10.95
N TYR A 293 -1.28 -4.74 10.13
CA TYR A 293 -1.51 -3.86 8.99
C TYR A 293 -0.43 -4.00 7.89
N GLY A 294 0.33 -5.11 7.89
CA GLY A 294 1.37 -5.47 6.93
C GLY A 294 0.86 -6.10 5.64
N LEU A 295 1.75 -6.75 4.88
CA LEU A 295 1.44 -7.27 3.54
C LEU A 295 0.37 -8.37 3.56
N GLN A 296 0.38 -9.28 4.55
CA GLN A 296 -0.64 -10.33 4.61
C GLN A 296 -2.03 -9.75 4.89
N GLU A 297 -2.13 -8.83 5.86
CA GLU A 297 -3.40 -8.21 6.22
C GLU A 297 -3.97 -7.39 5.05
N HIS A 298 -3.12 -6.75 4.24
CA HIS A 298 -3.50 -6.10 2.99
C HIS A 298 -4.18 -7.06 2.01
N VAL A 299 -3.55 -8.19 1.71
CA VAL A 299 -4.10 -9.20 0.80
C VAL A 299 -5.39 -9.81 1.35
N ASP A 300 -5.42 -10.14 2.63
CA ASP A 300 -6.59 -10.73 3.29
C ASP A 300 -7.77 -9.75 3.32
N PHE A 301 -7.50 -8.47 3.58
CA PHE A 301 -8.52 -7.42 3.57
C PHE A 301 -9.09 -7.23 2.15
N ALA A 302 -8.25 -7.12 1.12
CA ALA A 302 -8.71 -7.04 -0.26
C ALA A 302 -9.56 -8.24 -0.67
N LYS A 303 -9.15 -9.44 -0.28
CA LYS A 303 -9.93 -10.67 -0.50
C LYS A 303 -11.27 -10.65 0.21
N ALA A 304 -11.30 -10.21 1.47
CA ALA A 304 -12.54 -10.10 2.26
C ALA A 304 -13.55 -9.10 1.65
N HIS A 305 -13.04 -8.06 1.00
CA HIS A 305 -13.84 -7.03 0.32
C HIS A 305 -14.08 -7.32 -1.18
N GLY A 306 -13.58 -8.46 -1.69
CA GLY A 306 -13.73 -8.84 -3.11
C GLY A 306 -13.05 -7.86 -4.08
N LYS A 307 -11.95 -7.23 -3.66
CA LYS A 307 -11.20 -6.23 -4.45
C LYS A 307 -9.85 -6.78 -4.92
N ALA A 308 -9.37 -6.26 -6.04
CA ALA A 308 -7.99 -6.50 -6.47
C ALA A 308 -7.01 -5.75 -5.56
N ILE A 309 -5.76 -6.24 -5.50
CA ILE A 309 -4.65 -5.54 -4.84
C ILE A 309 -3.78 -4.79 -5.85
N SER A 310 -3.05 -3.78 -5.39
CA SER A 310 -1.98 -3.11 -6.15
C SER A 310 -0.79 -2.76 -5.24
N TYR A 311 0.33 -2.43 -5.85
CA TYR A 311 1.49 -1.81 -5.18
C TYR A 311 1.90 -0.55 -5.94
N PRO A 312 1.24 0.60 -5.69
CA PRO A 312 1.51 1.85 -6.41
C PRO A 312 2.92 2.38 -6.12
N GLU A 313 3.44 2.12 -4.93
CA GLU A 313 4.85 2.36 -4.64
C GLU A 313 5.47 1.15 -3.95
N TRP A 314 6.62 0.74 -4.46
CA TRP A 314 7.52 -0.11 -3.70
C TRP A 314 8.96 0.11 -4.10
N GLY A 315 9.88 -0.21 -3.21
CA GLY A 315 11.31 -0.07 -3.47
C GLY A 315 12.16 -0.24 -2.23
N LEU A 316 13.43 0.10 -2.36
CA LEU A 316 14.38 0.11 -1.26
C LEU A 316 14.22 1.38 -0.41
N PHE A 317 14.79 1.41 0.78
CA PHE A 317 14.85 2.60 1.61
C PHE A 317 15.91 2.46 2.71
N ARG A 318 15.52 2.00 3.90
CA ARG A 318 16.36 2.10 5.11
C ARG A 318 17.32 0.94 5.27
N ASN A 319 17.07 -0.19 4.59
CA ASN A 319 17.97 -1.34 4.59
C ASN A 319 19.01 -1.30 3.46
N GLY A 320 19.03 -0.23 2.64
CA GLY A 320 20.00 -0.02 1.57
C GLY A 320 19.87 -1.02 0.42
N ASP A 321 21.01 -1.43 -0.17
CA ASP A 321 21.08 -2.39 -1.28
C ASP A 321 20.64 -3.81 -0.86
N ASN A 322 19.32 -4.02 -0.83
CA ASN A 322 18.69 -5.21 -0.27
C ASN A 322 18.13 -6.13 -1.36
N ALA A 323 19.00 -6.97 -1.89
CA ALA A 323 18.65 -7.98 -2.89
C ALA A 323 17.59 -8.99 -2.42
N GLU A 324 17.53 -9.28 -1.12
CA GLU A 324 16.55 -10.22 -0.58
C GLU A 324 15.15 -9.62 -0.58
N TYR A 325 14.99 -8.38 -0.12
CA TYR A 325 13.71 -7.68 -0.22
C TYR A 325 13.21 -7.60 -1.66
N MET A 326 14.10 -7.24 -2.59
CA MET A 326 13.77 -7.16 -4.02
C MET A 326 13.24 -8.50 -4.56
N ARG A 327 13.94 -9.60 -4.26
CA ARG A 327 13.53 -10.96 -4.67
C ARG A 327 12.19 -11.35 -4.05
N ARG A 328 12.04 -11.14 -2.75
CA ARG A 328 10.86 -11.56 -1.97
C ARG A 328 9.62 -10.77 -2.36
N MET A 329 9.74 -9.47 -2.61
CA MET A 329 8.62 -8.64 -3.07
C MET A 329 8.16 -9.05 -4.48
N LEU A 330 9.10 -9.32 -5.40
CA LEU A 330 8.76 -9.82 -6.73
C LEU A 330 8.08 -11.19 -6.68
N ALA A 331 8.54 -12.10 -5.81
CA ALA A 331 7.89 -13.39 -5.58
C ALA A 331 6.49 -13.24 -4.95
N TRP A 332 6.33 -12.33 -3.99
CA TRP A 332 5.03 -12.01 -3.38
C TRP A 332 4.02 -11.49 -4.40
N MET A 333 4.44 -10.58 -5.29
CA MET A 333 3.58 -10.11 -6.38
C MET A 333 3.32 -11.20 -7.42
N ASP A 334 4.24 -12.13 -7.61
CA ASP A 334 3.96 -13.29 -8.43
C ASP A 334 2.92 -14.23 -7.81
N GLU A 335 2.96 -14.44 -6.50
CA GLU A 335 2.00 -15.27 -5.78
C GLU A 335 0.59 -14.65 -5.78
N HIS A 336 0.49 -13.37 -5.41
CA HIS A 336 -0.81 -12.71 -5.18
C HIS A 336 -1.39 -11.99 -6.38
N LYS A 337 -0.63 -11.90 -7.48
CA LYS A 337 -1.07 -11.36 -8.78
C LYS A 337 -1.78 -10.01 -8.67
N PRO A 338 -1.11 -8.93 -8.20
CA PRO A 338 -1.73 -7.61 -8.13
C PRO A 338 -2.20 -7.16 -9.52
N LEU A 339 -3.23 -6.31 -9.53
CA LEU A 339 -3.68 -5.65 -10.75
C LEU A 339 -2.51 -4.93 -11.43
N TYR A 340 -1.71 -4.22 -10.62
CA TYR A 340 -0.48 -3.60 -11.08
C TYR A 340 0.52 -3.40 -9.94
N ASN A 341 1.78 -3.17 -10.30
CA ASN A 341 2.81 -2.66 -9.39
C ASN A 341 3.74 -1.65 -10.08
N THR A 342 4.31 -0.73 -9.31
CA THR A 342 5.24 0.28 -9.80
C THR A 342 6.40 0.47 -8.85
N LEU A 343 7.62 0.25 -9.35
CA LEU A 343 8.85 0.51 -8.59
C LEU A 343 9.09 2.03 -8.52
N THR A 344 9.40 2.54 -7.33
CA THR A 344 9.84 3.93 -7.16
C THR A 344 11.33 4.04 -7.49
N ASP A 345 11.68 4.69 -8.59
CA ASP A 345 13.06 4.65 -9.10
C ASP A 345 13.77 6.00 -9.04
N TYR A 346 14.33 6.29 -7.86
CA TYR A 346 15.34 7.31 -7.60
C TYR A 346 16.01 6.97 -6.26
N CYS A 347 17.20 7.47 -5.95
CA CYS A 347 17.86 7.15 -4.68
C CYS A 347 17.07 7.69 -3.46
N PRO A 348 16.89 6.90 -2.39
CA PRO A 348 17.53 5.60 -2.13
C PRO A 348 16.72 4.37 -2.61
N HIS A 349 15.58 4.57 -3.24
CA HIS A 349 14.59 3.52 -3.51
C HIS A 349 14.84 2.68 -4.77
N GLY A 350 15.37 3.33 -5.79
CA GLY A 350 15.45 2.78 -7.14
C GLY A 350 16.50 1.70 -7.32
N VAL A 351 16.41 1.03 -8.47
CA VAL A 351 17.34 -0.01 -8.90
C VAL A 351 17.95 0.27 -10.27
N TRP A 352 17.42 1.26 -11.00
CA TRP A 352 17.95 1.63 -12.31
C TRP A 352 18.60 3.01 -12.27
N GLN A 353 17.91 4.02 -11.73
CA GLN A 353 18.49 5.36 -11.56
C GLN A 353 19.34 5.51 -10.30
N CYS A 354 19.30 4.56 -9.37
CA CYS A 354 20.12 4.58 -8.17
C CYS A 354 21.29 3.59 -8.28
N GLU A 355 22.50 4.11 -8.46
CA GLU A 355 23.72 3.30 -8.59
C GLU A 355 24.16 2.68 -7.24
N ASP A 356 23.62 3.15 -6.12
CA ASP A 356 23.96 2.67 -4.77
C ASP A 356 23.35 1.29 -4.45
N ASN A 357 22.50 0.74 -5.33
CA ASN A 357 21.75 -0.51 -5.11
C ASN A 357 22.10 -1.65 -6.10
N PRO A 358 23.38 -1.94 -6.40
CA PRO A 358 23.75 -2.84 -7.49
C PRO A 358 23.25 -4.29 -7.33
N LYS A 359 23.18 -4.83 -6.10
CA LYS A 359 22.71 -6.21 -5.90
C LYS A 359 21.21 -6.31 -6.14
N ALA A 360 20.44 -5.32 -5.69
CA ALA A 360 19.02 -5.25 -5.97
C ALA A 360 18.74 -4.98 -7.46
N SER A 361 19.55 -4.15 -8.12
CA SER A 361 19.54 -3.98 -9.59
C SER A 361 19.67 -5.30 -10.33
N ASP A 362 20.65 -6.13 -9.95
CA ASP A 362 20.87 -7.43 -10.58
C ASP A 362 19.68 -8.37 -10.39
N VAL A 363 19.08 -8.40 -9.19
CA VAL A 363 17.86 -9.19 -8.93
C VAL A 363 16.68 -8.69 -9.75
N TYR A 364 16.38 -7.40 -9.71
CA TYR A 364 15.24 -6.83 -10.42
C TYR A 364 15.38 -7.04 -11.94
N ARG A 365 16.57 -6.77 -12.47
CA ARG A 365 16.86 -6.94 -13.89
C ARG A 365 16.77 -8.40 -14.31
N SER A 366 17.34 -9.34 -13.55
CA SER A 366 17.32 -10.77 -13.91
C SER A 366 15.91 -11.36 -13.94
N ILE A 367 15.05 -10.97 -12.99
CA ILE A 367 13.67 -11.49 -12.90
C ILE A 367 12.76 -10.88 -13.98
N LEU A 368 12.96 -9.61 -14.32
CA LEU A 368 12.07 -8.88 -15.24
C LEU A 368 12.63 -8.73 -16.66
N PHE A 369 13.80 -9.30 -16.95
CA PHE A 369 14.44 -9.20 -18.26
C PHE A 369 13.54 -9.79 -19.37
N GLY A 370 13.28 -9.00 -20.42
CA GLY A 370 12.52 -9.44 -21.60
C GLY A 370 11.02 -9.67 -21.38
N ARG A 371 10.50 -9.45 -20.15
CA ARG A 371 9.15 -9.86 -19.76
C ARG A 371 8.07 -9.27 -20.66
N THR A 372 7.15 -10.14 -21.12
CA THR A 372 5.99 -9.76 -21.93
C THR A 372 4.66 -10.09 -21.21
N PRO A 373 3.51 -9.52 -21.63
CA PRO A 373 2.22 -9.73 -20.96
C PRO A 373 1.73 -11.19 -20.99
N ASP A 374 2.08 -11.93 -22.04
CA ASP A 374 1.66 -13.32 -22.26
C ASP A 374 2.59 -14.34 -21.61
N GLU A 375 3.71 -13.89 -21.07
CA GLU A 375 4.68 -14.76 -20.42
C GLU A 375 4.21 -15.03 -18.99
N PRO A 376 3.90 -16.30 -18.63
CA PRO A 376 3.71 -16.64 -17.23
C PRO A 376 5.00 -16.29 -16.50
N THR A 377 4.89 -15.69 -15.31
CA THR A 377 6.07 -15.48 -14.49
C THR A 377 6.79 -16.82 -14.34
N PRO A 378 8.11 -16.88 -14.59
CA PRO A 378 8.84 -18.11 -14.33
C PRO A 378 8.61 -18.50 -12.88
N GLU A 379 8.10 -19.72 -12.65
CA GLU A 379 8.12 -20.31 -11.32
C GLU A 379 9.55 -20.21 -10.79
N PRO A 380 9.76 -19.86 -9.52
CA PRO A 380 11.09 -19.95 -8.95
C PRO A 380 11.55 -21.39 -9.17
N THR A 381 12.62 -21.58 -9.95
CA THR A 381 13.28 -22.87 -10.07
C THR A 381 13.46 -23.36 -8.63
N PRO A 382 12.94 -24.54 -8.26
CA PRO A 382 13.28 -25.13 -6.98
C PRO A 382 14.79 -25.08 -6.91
N VAL A 383 15.31 -24.36 -5.92
CA VAL A 383 16.72 -24.50 -5.60
C VAL A 383 16.86 -25.98 -5.33
N ASP A 384 17.55 -26.70 -6.21
CA ASP A 384 17.83 -28.12 -6.03
C ASP A 384 18.22 -28.28 -4.57
N PRO A 385 17.58 -29.17 -3.78
CA PRO A 385 18.00 -29.37 -2.42
C PRO A 385 19.49 -29.66 -2.47
N THR A 386 20.27 -28.81 -1.80
CA THR A 386 21.68 -29.07 -1.52
C THR A 386 21.79 -30.57 -1.22
N PRO A 387 22.65 -31.32 -1.94
CA PRO A 387 22.73 -32.76 -1.75
C PRO A 387 22.88 -33.03 -0.26
N GLU A 388 21.95 -33.83 0.24
CA GLU A 388 21.89 -34.26 1.63
C GLU A 388 23.31 -34.66 2.08
N PRO A 389 23.86 -34.07 3.16
CA PRO A 389 25.16 -34.48 3.64
C PRO A 389 25.09 -35.99 3.92
N THR A 390 26.00 -36.73 3.30
CA THR A 390 26.17 -38.16 3.52
C THR A 390 26.20 -38.42 5.02
N PRO A 391 25.42 -39.38 5.56
CA PRO A 391 25.42 -39.64 6.99
C PRO A 391 26.83 -39.99 7.44
N ASP A 392 27.39 -39.15 8.32
CA ASP A 392 28.64 -39.45 9.00
C ASP A 392 28.50 -40.78 9.75
N PRO A 393 29.53 -41.65 9.72
CA PRO A 393 29.48 -42.92 10.41
C PRO A 393 29.25 -42.69 11.91
N THR A 394 28.21 -43.33 12.44
CA THR A 394 27.87 -43.27 13.87
C THR A 394 29.10 -43.66 14.71
N PRO A 395 29.57 -42.80 15.63
CA PRO A 395 30.70 -43.15 16.47
C PRO A 395 30.27 -44.27 17.43
N THR A 396 30.85 -45.46 17.22
CA THR A 396 30.65 -46.64 18.07
C THR A 396 31.19 -46.32 19.46
N THR A 397 30.29 -46.20 20.45
CA THR A 397 30.65 -45.96 21.85
C THR A 397 31.27 -47.24 22.43
N PRO A 398 32.48 -47.20 23.01
CA PRO A 398 33.04 -48.36 23.70
C PRO A 398 32.20 -48.74 24.92
N PRO A 399 31.95 -50.03 25.18
CA PRO A 399 31.27 -50.45 26.40
C PRO A 399 32.05 -49.99 27.64
N ASN A 400 31.34 -49.48 28.65
CA ASN A 400 31.86 -48.93 29.93
C ASN A 400 32.49 -47.51 29.86
N CYS A 401 32.04 -46.63 28.96
CA CYS A 401 32.31 -45.19 29.09
C CYS A 401 31.10 -44.46 29.72
N SER A 402 31.34 -43.72 30.80
CA SER A 402 30.44 -42.64 31.23
C SER A 402 30.96 -41.30 30.70
N PRO A 403 30.20 -40.56 29.87
CA PRO A 403 30.63 -39.28 29.33
C PRO A 403 30.69 -38.22 30.44
N MET A 404 31.76 -37.43 30.46
CA MET A 404 31.83 -36.23 31.30
C MET A 404 31.20 -35.05 30.57
N ASP A 405 30.39 -34.28 31.29
CA ASP A 405 29.86 -33.01 30.83
C ASP A 405 30.84 -31.90 31.24
N LEU A 406 31.57 -31.37 30.25
CA LEU A 406 32.58 -30.33 30.45
C LEU A 406 32.10 -28.95 29.97
N GLY A 407 30.84 -28.85 29.52
CA GLY A 407 30.26 -27.65 28.93
C GLY A 407 30.65 -27.44 27.46
N GLU A 408 29.71 -26.91 26.67
CA GLU A 408 29.78 -26.87 25.20
C GLU A 408 31.04 -26.20 24.65
N TRP A 409 31.54 -25.15 25.31
CA TRP A 409 32.74 -24.44 24.87
C TRP A 409 34.00 -25.30 24.94
N VAL A 410 34.15 -26.12 25.99
CA VAL A 410 35.32 -27.00 26.15
C VAL A 410 35.20 -28.18 25.18
N GLU A 411 34.01 -28.77 25.08
CA GLU A 411 33.74 -29.95 24.23
C GLU A 411 33.95 -29.66 22.73
N TYR A 412 33.67 -28.42 22.30
CA TYR A 412 33.97 -27.95 20.94
C TYR A 412 35.47 -27.99 20.61
N TRP A 413 36.33 -27.58 21.55
CA TRP A 413 37.77 -27.50 21.32
C TRP A 413 38.49 -28.85 21.40
N ILE A 414 37.95 -29.82 22.13
CA ILE A 414 38.52 -31.17 22.26
C ILE A 414 37.91 -32.18 21.27
N GLY A 415 36.99 -31.74 20.41
CA GLY A 415 36.41 -32.57 19.34
C GLY A 415 35.38 -33.60 19.80
N GLY A 416 34.73 -33.38 20.95
CA GLY A 416 33.67 -34.25 21.47
C GLY A 416 33.78 -34.52 22.98
N LYS A 417 32.86 -35.34 23.50
CA LYS A 417 32.80 -35.63 24.94
C LYS A 417 33.95 -36.51 25.41
N LEU A 418 34.59 -36.12 26.50
CA LEU A 418 35.66 -36.91 27.11
C LEU A 418 35.05 -38.06 27.95
N CYS A 419 35.55 -39.27 27.73
CA CYS A 419 35.10 -40.48 28.42
C CYS A 419 36.00 -40.83 29.62
N MET A 420 35.42 -41.11 30.79
CA MET A 420 36.13 -41.73 31.92
C MET A 420 35.74 -43.21 32.05
N ARG A 421 36.74 -44.09 32.15
CA ARG A 421 36.56 -45.52 32.48
C ARG A 421 36.77 -45.73 33.97
N PHE A 422 35.81 -46.34 34.66
CA PHE A 422 35.85 -46.54 36.12
C PHE A 422 36.56 -47.84 36.56
N ASP A 423 37.18 -48.56 35.64
CA ASP A 423 37.78 -49.87 35.87
C ASP A 423 39.08 -49.81 36.69
N TRP A 424 39.58 -48.61 37.02
CA TRP A 424 40.88 -48.43 37.68
C TRP A 424 40.83 -48.35 39.21
N TRP A 425 39.65 -48.44 39.82
CA TRP A 425 39.47 -48.47 41.28
C TRP A 425 38.64 -49.69 41.72
N SER A 426 39.13 -50.90 41.46
CA SER A 426 38.83 -52.06 42.30
C SER A 426 40.14 -52.70 42.76
N ARG A 427 40.62 -52.29 43.92
CA ARG A 427 41.55 -53.10 44.71
C ARG A 427 40.72 -54.02 45.59
N SER A 428 40.84 -55.34 45.42
CA SER A 428 41.25 -56.25 46.49
C SER A 428 41.16 -57.72 46.07
N ARG A 429 42.32 -58.38 45.95
CA ARG A 429 42.79 -59.37 46.94
C ARG A 429 44.29 -59.54 46.84
#